data_AF-A0A2M8GED3-F1
#
_entry.id   AF-A0A2M8GED3-F1
#
_cell.length_a   1.000
_cell.length_b   1.000
_cell.length_c   1.000
_cell.angle_alpha   90.00
_cell.angle_beta   90.00
_cell.angle_gamma   90.00
#
_symmetry.space_group_name_H-M   'P 1'
#
loop_
_entity.id
_entity.type
_entity.pdbx_description
1 polymer ?
#
loop_
_entity_poly.entity_id
_entity_poly.type
_entity_poly.pdbx_seq_one_letter_code
_entity_poly.pdbx_strand_id
1 'polypeptide(L)'
;EKTPLFNLYPSSLWVFVPWWLNSYKKSFVIYHKSIDMQLYRAIYFDIEKASPLATGSQKKQFVKIVLKANLYFDNINFYKYLPQTNCKQCGFNNCLNFLKKMRTDERLEPEVCPQLSVNMAYAFNIALNAHKVIPEIELMQLPIPGKPGLIEINMPDENSPLLISGNSELTQLVLSAIFTTTIKPFYVLFLDTRGDTVDMAVIHKTFTAEGIKNGIENSRLLNMVGHREMVIPGFAGSLEEEIKQVTGWNVNIGPLCCGELPLYFGEDWVRP
;
A
#
# COMPACT_ATOMS: atom_id res chain seq x y z
N GLU A 1 27.11 20.05 59.15
CA GLU A 1 26.56 21.41 59.28
C GLU A 1 26.11 21.93 57.91
N LYS A 2 24.96 22.61 57.89
CA LYS A 2 24.34 23.41 56.79
C LYS A 2 23.58 22.66 55.67
N THR A 3 22.28 22.49 55.91
CA THR A 3 21.15 22.70 54.96
C THR A 3 20.90 24.21 54.73
N PRO A 4 19.97 24.68 53.86
CA PRO A 4 19.54 24.23 52.52
C PRO A 4 19.34 25.43 51.54
N LEU A 5 18.90 25.17 50.29
CA LEU A 5 18.05 26.11 49.54
C LEU A 5 17.01 25.33 48.73
N PHE A 6 15.76 25.46 49.17
CA PHE A 6 14.53 24.98 48.54
C PHE A 6 14.04 26.02 47.52
N ASN A 7 13.50 25.56 46.40
CA ASN A 7 12.40 26.18 45.65
C ASN A 7 11.75 25.04 44.83
N LEU A 8 10.72 24.36 45.36
CA LEU A 8 9.28 24.64 45.20
C LEU A 8 8.78 24.60 43.75
N TYR A 9 8.16 23.48 43.35
CA TYR A 9 6.84 23.34 42.68
C TYR A 9 6.46 21.83 42.67
N PRO A 10 5.17 21.44 42.57
CA PRO A 10 4.55 20.57 43.55
C PRO A 10 4.17 19.17 43.01
N SER A 11 4.21 18.23 43.94
CA SER A 11 3.34 17.06 44.13
C SER A 11 2.71 16.31 42.93
N SER A 12 2.96 15.01 42.97
CA SER A 12 2.03 13.88 42.70
C SER A 12 1.87 13.40 41.26
N LEU A 13 2.65 12.37 40.92
CA LEU A 13 2.17 11.13 40.30
C LEU A 13 3.32 10.11 40.31
N TRP A 14 3.46 9.40 41.42
CA TRP A 14 4.25 8.16 41.46
C TRP A 14 3.45 7.10 40.68
N VAL A 15 3.67 7.01 39.37
CA VAL A 15 3.20 5.85 38.60
C VAL A 15 4.11 4.69 38.97
N PHE A 16 3.59 3.78 39.79
CA PHE A 16 4.15 2.44 39.97
C PHE A 16 4.20 1.75 38.61
N VAL A 17 5.39 1.67 38.01
CA VAL A 17 5.64 0.80 36.86
C VAL A 17 5.82 -0.62 37.42
N PRO A 18 4.95 -1.59 37.10
CA PRO A 18 5.11 -2.96 37.58
C PRO A 18 6.42 -3.58 37.05
N TRP A 19 7.15 -4.27 37.92
CA TRP A 19 8.49 -4.84 37.71
C TRP A 19 8.62 -5.78 36.48
N TRP A 20 7.51 -6.28 35.92
CA TRP A 20 7.49 -7.10 34.70
C TRP A 20 7.74 -6.32 33.39
N LEU A 21 7.54 -5.00 33.37
CA LEU A 21 7.82 -4.14 32.20
C LEU A 21 9.33 -3.95 31.92
N ASN A 22 10.21 -4.38 32.84
CA ASN A 22 11.65 -4.24 32.67
C ASN A 22 12.29 -5.37 31.84
N SER A 23 11.55 -6.44 31.52
CA SER A 23 12.09 -7.56 30.72
C SER A 23 11.97 -7.37 29.20
N TYR A 24 11.28 -6.34 28.71
CA TYR A 24 11.08 -6.11 27.27
C TYR A 24 11.82 -4.89 26.69
N LYS A 25 12.77 -4.32 27.44
CA LYS A 25 13.50 -3.09 27.06
C LYS A 25 14.64 -3.26 26.03
N LYS A 26 14.73 -4.38 25.30
CA LYS A 26 15.85 -4.61 24.36
C LYS A 26 15.55 -4.44 22.86
N SER A 27 14.33 -4.11 22.44
CA SER A 27 14.04 -4.00 20.99
C SER A 27 13.12 -2.84 20.56
N PHE A 28 13.11 -1.72 21.28
CA PHE A 28 12.47 -0.48 20.80
C PHE A 28 13.53 0.61 20.62
N VAL A 29 14.27 0.53 19.51
CA VAL A 29 14.97 1.70 18.96
C VAL A 29 13.92 2.50 18.20
N ILE A 30 13.39 3.53 18.86
CA ILE A 30 12.44 4.48 18.31
C ILE A 30 13.19 5.34 17.29
N TYR A 31 12.92 5.15 15.98
CA TYR A 31 13.31 6.12 14.97
C TYR A 31 12.26 7.23 14.89
N HIS A 32 12.61 8.36 15.50
CA HIS A 32 11.92 9.63 15.40
C HIS A 32 12.05 10.19 13.97
N LYS A 33 10.98 10.12 13.16
CA LYS A 33 10.55 11.19 12.25
C LYS A 33 9.17 10.86 11.66
N SER A 34 8.20 11.72 12.00
CA SER A 34 6.87 11.83 11.37
C SER A 34 5.82 10.77 11.68
N ILE A 35 5.68 10.36 12.95
CA ILE A 35 4.35 9.96 13.44
C ILE A 35 3.57 11.26 13.68
N ASP A 36 2.46 11.42 12.97
CA ASP A 36 1.51 12.51 13.20
C ASP A 36 1.08 12.50 14.67
N MET A 37 1.40 13.59 15.38
CA MET A 37 1.08 13.75 16.80
C MET A 37 -0.44 13.72 17.05
N GLN A 38 -1.27 13.94 16.01
CA GLN A 38 -2.72 13.79 16.06
C GLN A 38 -3.15 12.32 16.10
N LEU A 39 -2.48 11.44 15.35
CA LEU A 39 -2.76 10.00 15.37
C LEU A 39 -2.32 9.38 16.70
N TYR A 40 -1.16 9.81 17.23
CA TYR A 40 -0.70 9.40 18.55
C TYR A 40 -1.66 9.89 19.65
N ARG A 41 -2.15 11.13 19.55
CA ARG A 41 -3.16 11.67 20.48
C ARG A 41 -4.50 10.95 20.34
N ALA A 42 -4.98 10.62 19.15
CA ALA A 42 -6.23 9.90 18.96
C ALA A 42 -6.17 8.51 19.60
N ILE A 43 -5.07 7.78 19.38
CA ILE A 43 -4.85 6.46 19.98
C ILE A 43 -4.76 6.56 21.52
N TYR A 44 -4.06 7.56 22.07
CA TYR A 44 -3.92 7.71 23.52
C TYR A 44 -5.17 8.30 24.22
N PHE A 45 -5.89 9.24 23.59
CA PHE A 45 -7.11 9.83 24.17
C PHE A 45 -8.28 8.85 24.20
N ASP A 46 -8.39 7.97 23.20
CA ASP A 46 -9.43 6.93 23.21
C ASP A 46 -9.16 5.86 24.27
N ILE A 47 -7.88 5.62 24.62
CA ILE A 47 -7.51 4.73 25.72
C ILE A 47 -7.85 5.34 27.10
N GLU A 48 -7.69 6.65 27.30
CA GLU A 48 -8.03 7.31 28.58
C GLU A 48 -9.55 7.47 28.79
N LYS A 49 -10.34 7.68 27.74
CA LYS A 49 -11.81 7.73 27.85
C LYS A 49 -12.45 6.37 28.19
N ALA A 50 -11.71 5.27 28.08
CA ALA A 50 -12.19 3.92 28.39
C ALA A 50 -12.09 3.53 29.88
N SER A 51 -11.85 4.48 30.79
CA SER A 51 -11.91 4.23 32.24
C SER A 51 -13.09 4.98 32.87
N PRO A 52 -14.28 4.34 33.01
CA PRO A 52 -15.24 4.80 33.97
C PRO A 52 -14.89 4.23 35.35
N LEU A 53 -14.77 5.14 36.32
CA LEU A 53 -15.01 4.86 37.73
C LEU A 53 -16.30 4.03 37.86
N ALA A 54 -16.18 2.73 38.13
CA ALA A 54 -17.32 1.89 38.48
C ALA A 54 -16.86 0.79 39.45
N THR A 55 -17.09 1.02 40.74
CA THR A 55 -17.24 -0.02 41.75
C THR A 55 -18.45 -0.87 41.37
N GLY A 56 -18.22 -2.09 40.88
CA GLY A 56 -19.30 -3.01 40.54
C GLY A 56 -18.82 -4.16 39.67
N SER A 57 -19.08 -5.38 40.11
CA SER A 57 -18.81 -6.63 39.43
C SER A 57 -19.55 -6.74 38.09
N GLN A 58 -18.99 -6.18 37.02
CA GLN A 58 -19.38 -6.48 35.65
C GLN A 58 -18.14 -6.89 34.86
N LYS A 59 -18.19 -8.10 34.29
CA LYS A 59 -17.15 -8.67 33.43
C LYS A 59 -16.78 -7.66 32.35
N LYS A 60 -15.55 -7.13 32.40
CA LYS A 60 -14.97 -6.33 31.32
C LYS A 60 -14.89 -7.20 30.07
N GLN A 61 -15.79 -6.96 29.13
CA GLN A 61 -15.68 -7.53 27.79
C GLN A 61 -14.60 -6.74 27.06
N PHE A 62 -13.42 -7.35 26.91
CA PHE A 62 -12.34 -6.76 26.14
C PHE A 62 -12.76 -6.74 24.66
N VAL A 63 -13.05 -5.55 24.14
CA VAL A 63 -13.27 -5.34 22.70
C VAL A 63 -11.89 -5.40 22.04
N LYS A 64 -11.63 -6.46 21.26
CA LYS A 64 -10.40 -6.58 20.46
C LYS A 64 -10.50 -5.55 19.33
N ILE A 65 -9.80 -4.41 19.47
CA ILE A 65 -9.65 -3.45 18.39
C ILE A 65 -8.71 -4.08 17.36
N VAL A 66 -9.25 -4.46 16.20
CA VAL A 66 -8.47 -4.96 15.08
C VAL A 66 -8.09 -3.76 14.22
N LEU A 67 -6.79 -3.42 14.21
CA LEU A 67 -6.25 -2.40 13.32
C LEU A 67 -6.16 -2.98 11.90
N LYS A 68 -6.57 -2.19 10.91
CA LYS A 68 -6.51 -2.57 9.48
C LYS A 68 -5.28 -1.95 8.82
N ALA A 69 -4.68 -2.68 7.89
CA ALA A 69 -3.60 -2.16 7.07
C ALA A 69 -4.12 -1.08 6.11
N ASN A 70 -3.32 -0.04 5.87
CA ASN A 70 -3.61 0.97 4.86
C ASN A 70 -3.10 0.48 3.50
N LEU A 71 -4.01 0.27 2.56
CA LEU A 71 -3.70 -0.15 1.19
C LEU A 71 -3.54 1.05 0.22
N TYR A 72 -3.48 2.27 0.75
CA TYR A 72 -3.24 3.52 0.02
C TYR A 72 -4.33 3.88 -1.02
N PHE A 73 -5.59 3.46 -0.79
CA PHE A 73 -6.71 3.80 -1.66
C PHE A 73 -6.92 5.32 -1.81
N ASP A 74 -6.67 6.08 -0.75
CA ASP A 74 -6.78 7.54 -0.77
C ASP A 74 -5.70 8.23 -1.61
N ASN A 75 -4.61 7.51 -1.92
CA ASN A 75 -3.50 8.03 -2.72
C ASN A 75 -3.73 7.90 -4.24
N ILE A 76 -4.81 7.22 -4.67
CA ILE A 76 -5.10 7.02 -6.09
C ILE A 76 -5.44 8.35 -6.76
N ASN A 77 -4.62 8.77 -7.72
CA ASN A 77 -4.82 10.00 -8.47
C ASN A 77 -5.65 9.77 -9.74
N PHE A 78 -6.96 9.65 -9.58
CA PHE A 78 -7.90 9.47 -10.71
C PHE A 78 -7.84 10.56 -11.78
N TYR A 79 -7.47 11.80 -11.39
CA TYR A 79 -7.40 12.92 -12.33
C TYR A 79 -6.32 12.73 -13.40
N LYS A 80 -5.19 12.08 -13.03
CA LYS A 80 -4.10 11.76 -13.95
C LYS A 80 -4.55 10.92 -15.15
N TYR A 81 -5.54 10.05 -14.95
CA TYR A 81 -5.99 9.07 -15.94
C TYR A 81 -7.23 9.51 -16.74
N LEU A 82 -7.83 10.65 -16.38
CA LEU A 82 -8.87 11.21 -17.23
C LEU A 82 -8.27 11.78 -18.51
N PRO A 83 -9.02 11.79 -19.62
CA PRO A 83 -8.56 12.35 -20.89
C PRO A 83 -8.25 13.85 -20.83
N GLN A 84 -8.58 14.53 -19.72
CA GLN A 84 -8.40 15.97 -19.51
C GLN A 84 -9.03 16.85 -20.62
N THR A 85 -9.92 16.26 -21.42
CA THR A 85 -10.75 16.93 -22.41
C THR A 85 -12.00 17.51 -21.75
N ASN A 86 -12.83 18.20 -22.54
CA ASN A 86 -13.99 18.94 -22.06
C ASN A 86 -15.07 18.01 -21.44
N CYS A 87 -14.96 17.70 -20.14
CA CYS A 87 -15.89 16.87 -19.37
C CYS A 87 -17.35 17.38 -19.36
N LYS A 88 -17.65 18.53 -19.99
CA LYS A 88 -19.02 18.96 -20.31
C LYS A 88 -19.78 17.92 -21.12
N GLN A 89 -19.10 17.17 -22.00
CA GLN A 89 -19.72 16.10 -22.78
C GLN A 89 -20.14 14.89 -21.93
N CYS A 90 -19.55 14.75 -20.74
CA CYS A 90 -19.95 13.74 -19.76
C CYS A 90 -21.03 14.28 -18.79
N GLY A 91 -21.58 15.48 -19.06
CA GLY A 91 -22.63 16.12 -18.26
C GLY A 91 -22.11 16.92 -17.06
N PHE A 92 -20.81 17.15 -16.93
CA PHE A 92 -20.21 17.85 -15.78
C PHE A 92 -19.49 19.13 -16.17
N ASN A 93 -19.60 20.16 -15.34
CA ASN A 93 -18.99 21.49 -15.60
C ASN A 93 -17.47 21.43 -15.76
N ASN A 94 -16.81 20.52 -15.04
CA ASN A 94 -15.38 20.25 -15.14
C ASN A 94 -15.11 18.80 -14.70
N CYS A 95 -13.93 18.29 -15.05
CA CYS A 95 -13.54 16.91 -14.75
C CYS A 95 -13.41 16.64 -13.24
N LEU A 96 -13.05 17.65 -12.45
CA LEU A 96 -12.98 17.53 -10.98
C LEU A 96 -14.35 17.27 -10.35
N ASN A 97 -15.41 17.90 -10.85
CA ASN A 97 -16.77 17.66 -10.40
C ASN A 97 -17.24 16.25 -10.75
N PHE A 98 -16.87 15.77 -11.94
CA PHE A 98 -17.13 14.39 -12.35
C PHE A 98 -16.44 13.40 -11.41
N LEU A 99 -15.14 13.56 -11.17
CA LEU A 99 -14.39 12.71 -10.21
C LEU A 99 -14.97 12.76 -8.81
N LYS A 100 -15.30 13.95 -8.30
CA LYS A 100 -15.90 14.10 -6.99
C LYS A 100 -17.22 13.34 -6.91
N LYS A 101 -18.05 13.45 -7.95
CA LYS A 101 -19.32 12.74 -8.01
C LYS A 101 -19.10 11.23 -8.04
N MET A 102 -18.20 10.71 -8.88
CA MET A 102 -17.85 9.28 -8.94
C MET A 102 -17.33 8.74 -7.60
N ARG A 103 -16.56 9.52 -6.84
CA ARG A 103 -16.07 9.09 -5.52
C ARG A 103 -17.14 9.11 -4.42
N THR A 104 -18.14 9.96 -4.55
CA THR A 104 -19.17 10.16 -3.51
C THR A 104 -20.49 9.44 -3.80
N ASP A 105 -20.76 9.15 -5.07
CA ASP A 105 -22.03 8.61 -5.55
C ASP A 105 -21.77 7.26 -6.20
N GLU A 106 -22.01 6.20 -5.44
CA GLU A 106 -21.82 4.82 -5.89
C GLU A 106 -22.74 4.42 -7.06
N ARG A 107 -23.71 5.25 -7.43
CA ARG A 107 -24.62 5.00 -8.57
C ARG A 107 -24.11 5.59 -9.88
N LEU A 108 -23.08 6.45 -9.82
CA LEU A 108 -22.52 7.06 -11.01
C LEU A 108 -21.44 6.15 -11.59
N GLU A 109 -21.84 5.39 -12.61
CA GLU A 109 -20.94 4.49 -13.35
C GLU A 109 -20.09 5.28 -14.36
N PRO A 110 -18.77 5.00 -14.49
CA PRO A 110 -17.89 5.69 -15.43
C PRO A 110 -18.34 5.62 -16.90
N GLU A 111 -19.10 4.59 -17.27
CA GLU A 111 -19.66 4.33 -18.60
C GLU A 111 -20.63 5.43 -19.05
N VAL A 112 -21.14 6.26 -18.13
CA VAL A 112 -21.98 7.42 -18.46
C VAL A 112 -21.21 8.46 -19.28
N CYS A 113 -19.88 8.48 -19.22
CA CYS A 113 -19.03 9.44 -19.92
C CYS A 113 -18.69 8.93 -21.33
N PRO A 114 -19.21 9.53 -22.42
CA PRO A 114 -18.97 9.07 -23.79
C PRO A 114 -17.51 9.22 -24.25
N GLN A 115 -16.71 9.96 -23.48
CA GLN A 115 -15.29 10.20 -23.74
C GLN A 115 -14.38 9.10 -23.18
N LEU A 116 -14.92 8.21 -22.33
CA LEU A 116 -14.18 7.06 -21.86
C LEU A 116 -14.50 5.87 -22.78
N SER A 117 -13.45 5.17 -23.22
CA SER A 117 -13.64 3.88 -23.86
C SER A 117 -14.28 2.89 -22.88
N VAL A 118 -14.78 1.78 -23.39
CA VAL A 118 -15.34 0.70 -22.56
C VAL A 118 -14.29 0.16 -21.57
N ASN A 119 -13.05 -0.05 -22.03
CA ASN A 119 -11.98 -0.58 -21.18
C ASN A 119 -11.53 0.46 -20.15
N MET A 120 -11.45 1.73 -20.54
CA MET A 120 -11.09 2.79 -19.61
C MET A 120 -12.17 2.99 -18.55
N ALA A 121 -13.46 2.99 -18.92
CA ALA A 121 -14.58 3.05 -17.98
C ALA A 121 -14.54 1.86 -17.00
N TYR A 122 -14.29 0.66 -17.50
CA TYR A 122 -14.10 -0.53 -16.68
C TYR A 122 -12.93 -0.39 -15.69
N ALA A 123 -11.77 0.08 -16.16
CA ALA A 123 -10.61 0.34 -15.31
C ALA A 123 -10.92 1.35 -14.19
N PHE A 124 -11.65 2.42 -14.51
CA PHE A 124 -12.15 3.38 -13.50
C PHE A 124 -13.08 2.72 -12.48
N ASN A 125 -13.99 1.86 -12.93
CA ASN A 125 -14.94 1.18 -12.04
C ASN A 125 -14.21 0.28 -11.03
N ILE A 126 -13.25 -0.54 -11.51
CA ILE A 126 -12.43 -1.39 -10.64
C ILE A 126 -11.63 -0.54 -9.64
N ALA A 127 -11.00 0.55 -10.09
CA ALA A 127 -10.18 1.38 -9.21
C ALA A 127 -11.01 2.14 -8.16
N LEU A 128 -12.19 2.65 -8.52
CA LEU A 128 -13.14 3.29 -7.58
C LEU A 128 -13.66 2.29 -6.54
N ASN A 129 -13.89 1.05 -6.96
CA ASN A 129 -14.40 -0.03 -6.13
C ASN A 129 -13.30 -0.99 -5.62
N ALA A 130 -12.03 -0.57 -5.62
CA ALA A 130 -10.90 -1.45 -5.28
C ALA A 130 -11.02 -2.06 -3.87
N HIS A 131 -11.61 -1.32 -2.92
CA HIS A 131 -11.91 -1.78 -1.56
C HIS A 131 -12.94 -2.92 -1.48
N LYS A 132 -13.75 -3.12 -2.54
CA LYS A 132 -14.70 -4.25 -2.66
C LYS A 132 -14.04 -5.48 -3.28
N VAL A 133 -13.00 -5.28 -4.09
CA VAL A 133 -12.25 -6.35 -4.77
C VAL A 133 -11.17 -6.92 -3.85
N ILE A 134 -10.43 -6.04 -3.18
CA ILE A 134 -9.33 -6.43 -2.32
C ILE A 134 -9.89 -6.76 -0.92
N PRO A 135 -9.54 -7.93 -0.35
CA PRO A 135 -9.98 -8.28 1.00
C PRO A 135 -9.41 -7.34 2.06
N GLU A 136 -10.13 -7.19 3.16
CA GLU A 136 -9.63 -6.42 4.30
C GLU A 136 -8.42 -7.13 4.91
N ILE A 137 -7.34 -6.37 5.11
CA ILE A 137 -6.08 -6.89 5.64
C ILE A 137 -5.91 -6.42 7.08
N GLU A 138 -5.75 -7.37 8.00
CA GLU A 138 -5.41 -7.07 9.39
C GLU A 138 -3.95 -6.60 9.48
N LEU A 139 -3.70 -5.58 10.31
CA LEU A 139 -2.36 -5.07 10.54
C LEU A 139 -1.55 -6.12 11.33
N MET A 140 -0.50 -6.65 10.71
CA MET A 140 0.37 -7.65 11.30
C MET A 140 1.56 -7.03 12.01
N GLN A 141 2.03 -7.69 13.07
CA GLN A 141 3.21 -7.25 13.82
C GLN A 141 4.52 -7.75 13.22
N LEU A 142 4.47 -8.82 12.43
CA LEU A 142 5.64 -9.48 11.84
C LEU A 142 5.43 -9.71 10.34
N PRO A 143 6.49 -9.59 9.52
CA PRO A 143 6.46 -9.95 8.11
C PRO A 143 6.12 -11.44 7.92
N ILE A 144 5.32 -11.74 6.90
CA ILE A 144 5.05 -13.12 6.47
C ILE A 144 5.58 -13.28 5.05
N PRO A 145 6.69 -14.03 4.86
CA PRO A 145 7.23 -14.30 3.55
C PRO A 145 6.34 -15.28 2.77
N GLY A 146 5.82 -14.82 1.65
CA GLY A 146 5.31 -15.65 0.57
C GLY A 146 6.44 -16.16 -0.34
N LYS A 147 6.05 -16.85 -1.41
CA LYS A 147 6.99 -17.50 -2.33
C LYS A 147 7.66 -16.46 -3.25
N PRO A 148 8.99 -16.28 -3.21
CA PRO A 148 9.69 -15.44 -4.17
C PRO A 148 9.83 -16.16 -5.53
N GLY A 149 10.15 -15.39 -6.56
CA GLY A 149 10.38 -15.87 -7.92
C GLY A 149 9.37 -15.32 -8.92
N LEU A 150 9.55 -15.76 -10.16
CA LEU A 150 8.69 -15.38 -11.28
C LEU A 150 7.39 -16.18 -11.23
N ILE A 151 6.27 -15.49 -11.41
CA ILE A 151 4.98 -16.09 -11.73
C ILE A 151 4.43 -15.52 -13.04
N GLU A 152 3.55 -16.30 -13.66
CA GLU A 152 2.86 -15.98 -14.89
C GLU A 152 1.39 -15.73 -14.60
N ILE A 153 0.86 -14.61 -15.06
CA ILE A 153 -0.54 -14.24 -14.95
C ILE A 153 -1.14 -14.23 -16.36
N ASN A 154 -2.27 -14.93 -16.53
CA ASN A 154 -3.04 -14.99 -17.77
C ASN A 154 -2.24 -15.40 -19.02
N MET A 155 -1.34 -16.38 -18.89
CA MET A 155 -0.55 -16.96 -20.01
C MET A 155 0.22 -15.91 -20.83
N PRO A 156 1.26 -15.28 -20.24
CA PRO A 156 2.00 -14.22 -20.89
C PRO A 156 2.84 -14.68 -22.09
N ASP A 157 3.03 -13.76 -23.04
CA ASP A 157 3.90 -13.92 -24.19
C ASP A 157 5.12 -12.99 -24.11
N GLU A 158 5.91 -12.90 -25.17
CA GLU A 158 7.15 -12.10 -25.23
C GLU A 158 6.95 -10.58 -25.09
N ASN A 159 5.73 -10.08 -25.30
CA ASN A 159 5.37 -8.67 -25.22
C ASN A 159 4.64 -8.32 -23.91
N SER A 160 4.36 -9.32 -23.07
CA SER A 160 3.68 -9.11 -21.80
C SER A 160 4.53 -8.31 -20.81
N PRO A 161 3.94 -7.31 -20.12
CA PRO A 161 4.67 -6.49 -19.17
C PRO A 161 5.23 -7.28 -17.99
N LEU A 162 6.44 -6.90 -17.55
CA LEU A 162 7.09 -7.39 -16.35
C LEU A 162 6.82 -6.44 -15.17
N LEU A 163 6.12 -6.93 -14.15
CA LEU A 163 5.90 -6.25 -12.88
C LEU A 163 6.89 -6.77 -11.83
N ILE A 164 7.49 -5.88 -11.05
CA ILE A 164 8.34 -6.22 -9.90
C ILE A 164 7.59 -5.96 -8.60
N SER A 165 7.71 -6.86 -7.62
CA SER A 165 7.16 -6.65 -6.27
C SER A 165 7.96 -7.41 -5.20
N GLY A 166 7.61 -7.22 -3.92
CA GLY A 166 8.17 -7.98 -2.80
C GLY A 166 7.35 -9.24 -2.49
N ASN A 167 7.96 -10.23 -1.85
CA ASN A 167 7.32 -11.51 -1.55
C ASN A 167 6.47 -11.53 -0.28
N SER A 168 6.03 -10.39 0.27
CA SER A 168 5.07 -10.42 1.39
C SER A 168 3.79 -11.16 0.97
N GLU A 169 3.34 -12.13 1.78
CA GLU A 169 2.12 -12.91 1.49
C GLU A 169 0.91 -11.99 1.31
N LEU A 170 0.81 -10.93 2.12
CA LEU A 170 -0.24 -9.91 2.00
C LEU A 170 -0.16 -9.15 0.67
N THR A 171 1.04 -8.74 0.26
CA THR A 171 1.25 -8.06 -1.04
C THR A 171 0.84 -8.97 -2.20
N GLN A 172 1.23 -10.25 -2.16
CA GLN A 172 0.88 -11.22 -3.18
C GLN A 172 -0.63 -11.45 -3.26
N LEU A 173 -1.30 -11.55 -2.10
CA LEU A 173 -2.75 -11.73 -2.00
C LEU A 173 -3.52 -10.54 -2.57
N VAL A 174 -3.11 -9.33 -2.20
CA VAL A 174 -3.73 -8.09 -2.68
C VAL A 174 -3.53 -7.91 -4.20
N LEU A 175 -2.33 -8.19 -4.72
CA LEU A 175 -2.07 -8.18 -6.17
C LEU A 175 -2.90 -9.24 -6.91
N SER A 176 -2.97 -10.45 -6.36
CA SER A 176 -3.75 -11.55 -6.95
C SER A 176 -5.23 -11.18 -7.07
N ALA A 177 -5.81 -10.55 -6.04
CA ALA A 177 -7.19 -10.07 -6.08
C ALA A 177 -7.42 -9.09 -7.24
N ILE A 178 -6.50 -8.14 -7.44
CA ILE A 178 -6.58 -7.19 -8.56
C ILE A 178 -6.43 -7.90 -9.92
N PHE A 179 -5.49 -8.84 -10.06
CA PHE A 179 -5.32 -9.58 -11.33
C PHE A 179 -6.56 -10.40 -11.72
N THR A 180 -7.40 -10.83 -10.77
CA THR A 180 -8.68 -11.50 -11.12
C THR A 180 -9.65 -10.61 -11.89
N THR A 181 -9.43 -9.29 -11.91
CA THR A 181 -10.26 -8.31 -12.63
C THR A 181 -9.78 -8.07 -14.06
N THR A 182 -8.84 -8.87 -14.59
CA THR A 182 -8.42 -8.73 -15.98
C THR A 182 -7.95 -10.03 -16.61
N ILE A 183 -8.04 -10.12 -17.93
CA ILE A 183 -7.36 -11.12 -18.76
C ILE A 183 -6.04 -10.63 -19.35
N LYS A 184 -5.61 -9.39 -19.07
CA LYS A 184 -4.31 -8.91 -19.52
C LYS A 184 -3.20 -9.82 -18.97
N PRO A 185 -2.28 -10.28 -19.81
CA PRO A 185 -1.17 -11.10 -19.35
C PRO A 185 -0.08 -10.29 -18.66
N PHE A 186 0.56 -10.87 -17.65
CA PHE A 186 1.70 -10.28 -16.94
C PHE A 186 2.74 -11.33 -16.57
N TYR A 187 4.00 -10.92 -16.59
CA TYR A 187 5.03 -11.53 -15.76
C TYR A 187 5.11 -10.77 -14.44
N VAL A 188 5.15 -11.47 -13.31
CA VAL A 188 5.34 -10.84 -12.00
C VAL A 188 6.52 -11.49 -11.28
N LEU A 189 7.57 -10.70 -11.04
CA LEU A 189 8.75 -11.14 -10.31
C LEU A 189 8.65 -10.68 -8.85
N PHE A 190 8.46 -11.64 -7.95
CA PHE A 190 8.51 -11.39 -6.51
C PHE A 190 9.94 -11.55 -5.98
N LEU A 191 10.54 -10.46 -5.53
CA LEU A 191 11.83 -10.47 -4.87
C LEU A 191 11.70 -11.05 -3.46
N ASP A 192 12.73 -11.75 -2.99
CA ASP A 192 12.79 -12.14 -1.59
C ASP A 192 13.11 -10.93 -0.70
N THR A 193 12.06 -10.29 -0.20
CA THR A 193 12.14 -9.15 0.73
C THR A 193 11.96 -9.59 2.17
N ARG A 194 12.16 -10.88 2.48
CA ARG A 194 11.91 -11.48 3.80
C ARG A 194 10.46 -11.30 4.28
N GLY A 195 9.52 -11.15 3.34
CA GLY A 195 8.12 -10.92 3.63
C GLY A 195 7.75 -9.49 4.02
N ASP A 196 8.70 -8.55 4.01
CA ASP A 196 8.42 -7.13 4.22
C ASP A 196 7.43 -6.63 3.14
N THR A 197 6.43 -5.83 3.54
CA THR A 197 5.60 -5.07 2.58
C THR A 197 6.50 -4.14 1.76
N VAL A 198 6.09 -3.74 0.56
CA VAL A 198 6.99 -3.06 -0.38
C VAL A 198 7.55 -1.74 0.18
N ASP A 199 6.73 -0.95 0.86
CA ASP A 199 7.13 0.27 1.57
C ASP A 199 8.21 -0.02 2.62
N MET A 200 8.00 -1.04 3.46
CA MET A 200 8.96 -1.47 4.46
C MET A 200 10.21 -2.09 3.84
N ALA A 201 10.09 -2.82 2.74
CA ALA A 201 11.21 -3.44 2.06
C ALA A 201 12.18 -2.41 1.46
N VAL A 202 11.64 -1.28 0.97
CA VAL A 202 12.45 -0.13 0.56
C VAL A 202 13.15 0.50 1.76
N ILE A 203 12.44 0.70 2.89
CA ILE A 203 13.01 1.27 4.12
C ILE A 203 14.12 0.38 4.71
N HIS A 204 13.85 -0.92 4.79
CA HIS A 204 14.77 -1.94 5.31
C HIS A 204 15.89 -2.30 4.31
N LYS A 205 15.84 -1.75 3.09
CA LYS A 205 16.80 -2.02 2.01
C LYS A 205 16.87 -3.51 1.64
N THR A 206 15.73 -4.20 1.67
CA THR A 206 15.58 -5.56 1.15
C THR A 206 15.02 -5.57 -0.27
N PHE A 207 14.36 -4.48 -0.69
CA PHE A 207 14.05 -4.22 -2.09
C PHE A 207 15.18 -3.38 -2.69
N THR A 208 16.08 -4.00 -3.47
CA THR A 208 17.28 -3.35 -4.02
C THR A 208 17.47 -3.61 -5.51
N ALA A 209 18.29 -2.77 -6.15
CA ALA A 209 18.65 -2.93 -7.55
C ALA A 209 19.37 -4.26 -7.83
N GLU A 210 20.27 -4.69 -6.94
CA GLU A 210 20.93 -5.99 -7.00
C GLU A 210 19.93 -7.13 -6.80
N GLY A 211 18.97 -6.98 -5.89
CA GLY A 211 17.90 -7.95 -5.67
C GLY A 211 17.09 -8.18 -6.94
N ILE A 212 16.74 -7.10 -7.66
CA ILE A 212 16.06 -7.16 -8.96
C ILE A 212 16.94 -7.85 -10.00
N LYS A 213 18.20 -7.41 -10.14
CA LYS A 213 19.13 -8.01 -11.09
C LYS A 213 19.27 -9.52 -10.88
N ASN A 214 19.53 -9.93 -9.64
CA ASN A 214 19.62 -11.33 -9.26
C ASN A 214 18.31 -12.07 -9.53
N GLY A 215 17.16 -11.45 -9.26
CA GLY A 215 15.85 -12.02 -9.56
C GLY A 215 15.65 -12.25 -11.06
N ILE A 216 16.06 -11.31 -11.91
CA ILE A 216 16.01 -11.45 -13.37
C ILE A 216 16.96 -12.54 -13.86
N GLU A 217 18.21 -12.55 -13.41
CA GLU A 217 19.23 -13.53 -13.83
C GLU A 217 18.91 -14.96 -13.37
N ASN A 218 18.36 -15.12 -12.17
CA ASN A 218 17.94 -16.42 -11.64
C ASN A 218 16.61 -16.89 -12.24
N SER A 219 15.87 -16.00 -12.91
CA SER A 219 14.66 -16.34 -13.63
C SER A 219 14.96 -16.71 -15.08
N ARG A 220 13.98 -17.29 -15.77
CA ARG A 220 14.05 -17.53 -17.21
C ARG A 220 13.64 -16.30 -18.04
N LEU A 221 13.41 -15.15 -17.42
CA LEU A 221 12.85 -13.94 -18.06
C LEU A 221 13.63 -13.48 -19.29
N LEU A 222 14.96 -13.56 -19.28
CA LEU A 222 15.81 -13.09 -20.38
C LEU A 222 15.49 -13.77 -21.72
N ASN A 223 14.97 -14.99 -21.68
CA ASN A 223 14.58 -15.78 -22.85
C ASN A 223 13.07 -15.78 -23.10
N MET A 224 12.27 -15.21 -22.18
CA MET A 224 10.81 -15.21 -22.24
C MET A 224 10.23 -13.87 -22.65
N VAL A 225 10.95 -12.76 -22.40
CA VAL A 225 10.51 -11.40 -22.68
C VAL A 225 11.37 -10.78 -23.79
N GLY A 226 10.70 -10.32 -24.86
CA GLY A 226 11.30 -9.71 -26.04
C GLY A 226 11.75 -8.25 -25.83
N HIS A 227 11.35 -7.63 -24.72
CA HIS A 227 11.70 -6.27 -24.34
C HIS A 227 12.64 -6.22 -23.11
N ARG A 228 13.15 -5.03 -22.79
CA ARG A 228 14.00 -4.77 -21.61
C ARG A 228 13.38 -3.65 -20.78
N GLU A 229 12.13 -3.85 -20.41
CA GLU A 229 11.35 -2.89 -19.63
C GLU A 229 10.70 -3.58 -18.45
N MET A 230 10.61 -2.90 -17.33
CA MET A 230 9.91 -3.39 -16.13
C MET A 230 9.13 -2.26 -15.48
N VAL A 231 8.07 -2.63 -14.76
CA VAL A 231 7.29 -1.73 -13.92
C VAL A 231 7.62 -2.03 -12.46
N ILE A 232 8.11 -1.02 -11.74
CA ILE A 232 8.37 -1.12 -10.30
C ILE A 232 7.24 -0.46 -9.51
N PRO A 233 7.00 -0.85 -8.24
CA PRO A 233 5.99 -0.20 -7.41
C PRO A 233 6.34 1.27 -7.14
N GLY A 234 5.34 2.12 -6.95
CA GLY A 234 5.56 3.56 -6.70
C GLY A 234 6.47 3.85 -5.49
N PHE A 235 6.43 3.00 -4.45
CA PHE A 235 7.30 3.12 -3.28
C PHE A 235 8.79 2.95 -3.61
N ALA A 236 9.11 2.21 -4.66
CA ALA A 236 10.48 2.01 -5.13
C ALA A 236 10.93 3.07 -6.14
N GLY A 237 10.12 4.10 -6.41
CA GLY A 237 10.43 5.13 -7.41
C GLY A 237 11.76 5.86 -7.17
N SER A 238 12.17 6.04 -5.93
CA SER A 238 13.48 6.64 -5.61
C SER A 238 14.69 5.79 -6.01
N LEU A 239 14.47 4.51 -6.34
CA LEU A 239 15.51 3.57 -6.77
C LEU A 239 15.61 3.46 -8.30
N GLU A 240 14.77 4.20 -9.05
CA GLU A 240 14.67 4.08 -10.51
C GLU A 240 16.04 4.18 -11.22
N GLU A 241 16.82 5.23 -10.91
CA GLU A 241 18.12 5.46 -11.53
C GLU A 241 19.12 4.35 -11.21
N GLU A 242 19.16 3.90 -9.95
CA GLU A 242 20.03 2.82 -9.48
C GLU A 242 19.68 1.50 -10.17
N ILE A 243 18.39 1.16 -10.25
CA ILE A 243 17.89 -0.04 -10.93
C ILE A 243 18.25 -0.01 -12.41
N LYS A 244 18.05 1.13 -13.09
CA LYS A 244 18.44 1.32 -14.50
C LYS A 244 19.94 1.06 -14.70
N GLN A 245 20.79 1.62 -13.83
CA GLN A 245 22.25 1.44 -13.92
C GLN A 245 22.69 -0.01 -13.68
N VAL A 246 22.13 -0.68 -12.67
CA VAL A 246 22.54 -2.03 -12.26
C VAL A 246 22.01 -3.10 -13.20
N THR A 247 20.77 -2.97 -13.65
CA THR A 247 20.10 -3.98 -14.49
C THR A 247 20.31 -3.74 -15.99
N GLY A 248 20.44 -2.49 -16.41
CA GLY A 248 20.44 -2.08 -17.82
C GLY A 248 19.05 -2.12 -18.48
N TRP A 249 17.98 -2.31 -17.71
CA TRP A 249 16.60 -2.32 -18.20
C TRP A 249 15.97 -0.94 -18.02
N ASN A 250 15.03 -0.59 -18.91
CA ASN A 250 14.15 0.55 -18.71
C ASN A 250 13.23 0.27 -17.53
N VAL A 251 13.06 1.28 -16.68
CA VAL A 251 12.22 1.20 -15.48
C VAL A 251 11.10 2.21 -15.61
N ASN A 252 9.87 1.72 -15.52
CA ASN A 252 8.66 2.51 -15.44
C ASN A 252 8.16 2.49 -14.00
N ILE A 253 7.90 3.67 -13.42
CA ILE A 253 7.33 3.76 -12.07
C ILE A 253 5.82 3.52 -12.15
N GLY A 254 5.38 2.43 -11.52
CA GLY A 254 3.98 2.08 -11.32
C GLY A 254 3.34 2.86 -10.16
N PRO A 255 2.07 2.57 -9.85
CA PRO A 255 1.35 3.27 -8.80
C PRO A 255 1.82 2.89 -7.38
N LEU A 256 1.48 3.73 -6.41
CA LEU A 256 1.67 3.43 -4.98
C LEU A 256 0.67 2.36 -4.50
N CYS A 257 -0.59 2.51 -4.89
CA CYS A 257 -1.66 1.56 -4.60
C CYS A 257 -1.84 0.61 -5.78
N CYS A 258 -1.87 -0.70 -5.54
CA CYS A 258 -2.16 -1.68 -6.59
C CYS A 258 -3.58 -1.55 -7.18
N GLY A 259 -4.53 -0.96 -6.44
CA GLY A 259 -5.88 -0.67 -6.93
C GLY A 259 -5.90 0.33 -8.09
N GLU A 260 -4.78 1.01 -8.35
CA GLU A 260 -4.58 1.90 -9.50
C GLU A 260 -4.00 1.18 -10.73
N LEU A 261 -3.60 -0.09 -10.63
CA LEU A 261 -3.11 -0.87 -11.78
C LEU A 261 -4.10 -0.90 -12.96
N PRO A 262 -5.43 -1.04 -12.75
CA PRO A 262 -6.39 -0.93 -13.85
C PRO A 262 -6.26 0.39 -14.61
N LEU A 263 -6.13 1.51 -13.89
CA LEU A 263 -5.96 2.83 -14.49
C LEU A 263 -4.60 3.00 -15.15
N TYR A 264 -3.55 2.43 -14.57
CA TYR A 264 -2.18 2.48 -15.08
C TYR A 264 -2.06 1.81 -16.45
N PHE A 265 -2.70 0.65 -16.63
CA PHE A 265 -2.72 -0.06 -17.92
C PHE A 265 -3.87 0.39 -18.84
N GLY A 266 -4.88 1.07 -18.29
CA GLY A 266 -5.92 1.78 -19.04
C GLY A 266 -6.64 0.89 -20.04
N GLU A 267 -6.50 1.23 -21.33
CA GLU A 267 -7.14 0.52 -22.45
C GLU A 267 -6.80 -0.97 -22.52
N ASP A 268 -5.62 -1.36 -22.02
CA ASP A 268 -5.21 -2.76 -22.02
C ASP A 268 -5.80 -3.55 -20.84
N TRP A 269 -6.43 -2.89 -19.86
CA TRP A 269 -7.05 -3.58 -18.74
C TRP A 269 -8.42 -4.13 -19.14
N VAL A 270 -8.39 -5.27 -19.82
CA VAL A 270 -9.59 -5.91 -20.38
C VAL A 270 -10.26 -6.80 -19.33
N ARG A 271 -11.59 -6.70 -19.24
CA ARG A 271 -12.43 -7.55 -18.38
C ARG A 271 -12.28 -9.06 -18.71
N PRO A 272 -12.36 -9.95 -17.71
CA PRO A 272 -12.43 -11.40 -17.95
C PRO A 272 -13.68 -11.87 -18.67
#